data_AF-A0A2U1L577-F1
#
_entry.id   AF-A0A2U1L577-F1
#
_cell.length_a   1.000
_cell.length_b   1.000
_cell.length_c   1.000
_cell.angle_alpha   90.00
_cell.angle_beta   90.00
_cell.angle_gamma   90.00
#
_symmetry.space_group_name_H-M   'P 1'
#
loop_
_entity.id
_entity.type
_entity.pdbx_description
1 polymer ?
#
loop_
_entity_poly.entity_id
_entity_poly.type
_entity_poly.pdbx_seq_one_letter_code
_entity_poly.pdbx_strand_id
1 'polypeptide(L)'
;MVVCTCGKPAVVKTSWTNRNPGRRFFGCPTIGSNCPFLGWLDPPMCPRSVDIISGLLRRINSFRGVVEELEEQRSKYKKYIIISWYLGVDVGCWVVKRSFVMVVIDQ
;
A
#
# COMPACT_ATOMS: atom_id res chain seq x y z
N MET A 1 -16.60 14.95 -32.70
CA MET A 1 -16.87 14.49 -31.32
C MET A 1 -17.21 13.02 -31.37
N VAL A 2 -16.57 12.18 -30.55
CA VAL A 2 -16.88 10.74 -30.48
C VAL A 2 -18.12 10.56 -29.59
N VAL A 3 -19.13 9.83 -30.07
CA VAL A 3 -20.40 9.63 -29.37
C VAL A 3 -20.54 8.14 -29.03
N CYS A 4 -20.93 7.82 -27.79
CA CYS A 4 -21.14 6.43 -27.38
C CYS A 4 -22.50 5.89 -27.85
N THR A 5 -22.74 4.59 -27.70
CA THR A 5 -24.01 3.94 -28.07
C THR A 5 -25.24 4.52 -27.34
N CYS A 6 -25.04 5.19 -26.19
CA CYS A 6 -26.12 5.88 -25.47
C CYS A 6 -26.44 7.29 -26.03
N GLY A 7 -25.80 7.72 -27.13
CA GLY A 7 -25.99 9.06 -27.70
C GLY A 7 -25.29 10.20 -26.94
N LYS A 8 -24.45 9.87 -25.95
CA LYS A 8 -23.72 10.87 -25.14
C LYS A 8 -22.29 11.08 -25.68
N PRO A 9 -21.70 12.27 -25.53
CA PRO A 9 -20.29 12.50 -25.83
C PRO A 9 -19.39 11.55 -25.04
N ALA A 10 -18.53 10.80 -25.73
CA ALA A 10 -17.61 9.88 -25.10
C ALA A 10 -16.47 10.64 -24.41
N VAL A 11 -15.95 10.07 -23.32
CA VAL A 11 -14.84 10.63 -22.53
C VAL A 11 -13.61 9.75 -22.65
N VAL A 12 -12.44 10.37 -22.53
CA VAL A 12 -11.16 9.65 -22.52
C VAL A 12 -10.95 8.99 -21.16
N LYS A 13 -10.67 7.70 -21.17
CA LYS A 13 -10.33 6.87 -20.01
C LYS A 13 -9.01 6.17 -20.25
N THR A 14 -8.36 5.74 -19.18
CA THR A 14 -7.10 4.99 -19.22
C THR A 14 -7.34 3.55 -18.80
N SER A 15 -6.87 2.59 -19.59
CA SER A 15 -6.89 1.18 -19.20
C SER A 15 -5.75 0.89 -18.22
N TRP A 16 -6.06 0.17 -17.14
CA TRP A 16 -5.10 -0.32 -16.17
C TRP A 16 -4.98 -1.84 -16.18
N THR A 17 -5.41 -2.46 -17.28
CA THR A 17 -5.29 -3.92 -17.46
C THR A 17 -3.85 -4.30 -17.80
N ASN A 18 -3.41 -5.50 -17.41
CA ASN A 18 -2.08 -6.00 -17.75
C ASN A 18 -1.80 -6.03 -19.27
N ARG A 19 -2.84 -6.17 -20.11
CA ARG A 19 -2.69 -6.19 -21.57
C ARG A 19 -2.61 -4.80 -22.20
N ASN A 20 -3.13 -3.77 -21.54
CA ASN A 20 -3.18 -2.40 -22.06
C ASN A 20 -2.81 -1.36 -20.98
N PRO A 21 -1.69 -1.52 -20.24
CA PRO A 21 -1.40 -0.65 -19.11
C PRO A 21 -1.16 0.79 -19.57
N GLY A 22 -1.93 1.75 -19.06
CA GLY A 22 -1.78 3.16 -19.42
C GLY A 22 -2.34 3.55 -20.79
N ARG A 23 -2.93 2.63 -21.57
CA ARG A 23 -3.46 2.94 -22.91
C ARG A 23 -4.81 3.67 -22.81
N ARG A 24 -4.96 4.78 -23.53
CA ARG A 24 -6.21 5.56 -23.49
C ARG A 24 -7.24 5.07 -24.51
N PHE A 25 -8.50 5.18 -24.12
CA PHE A 25 -9.66 4.84 -24.94
C PHE A 25 -10.84 5.79 -24.65
N PHE A 26 -11.70 5.98 -25.63
CA PHE A 26 -13.01 6.60 -25.49
C PHE A 26 -14.01 5.60 -24.90
N GLY A 27 -14.71 6.00 -23.86
CA GLY A 27 -15.77 5.21 -23.24
C GLY A 27 -16.98 6.06 -22.86
N CYS A 28 -18.07 5.39 -22.46
CA CYS A 28 -19.27 6.06 -21.98
C CYS A 28 -18.96 6.93 -20.74
N PRO A 29 -19.47 8.18 -20.66
CA PRO A 29 -19.28 9.05 -19.50
C PRO A 29 -19.95 8.51 -18.23
N THR A 30 -21.00 7.71 -18.38
CA THR A 30 -21.73 7.15 -17.24
C THR A 30 -20.93 6.02 -16.58
N ILE A 31 -20.52 6.24 -15.33
CA ILE A 31 -19.85 5.23 -14.48
C ILE A 31 -20.81 4.05 -14.23
N GLY A 32 -20.31 2.82 -14.32
CA GLY A 32 -21.12 1.62 -14.13
C GLY A 32 -22.14 1.33 -15.24
N SER A 33 -22.08 2.04 -16.38
CA SER A 33 -22.97 1.75 -17.50
C SER A 33 -22.60 0.46 -18.22
N ASN A 34 -23.60 -0.29 -18.66
CA ASN A 34 -23.45 -1.46 -19.55
C ASN A 34 -23.32 -1.05 -21.03
N CYS A 35 -22.92 0.19 -21.32
CA CYS A 35 -22.75 0.68 -22.68
C CYS A 35 -21.56 -0.06 -23.32
N PRO A 36 -21.75 -0.77 -24.45
CA PRO A 36 -20.69 -1.58 -25.06
C PRO A 36 -19.66 -0.74 -25.83
N PHE A 37 -19.86 0.58 -25.91
CA PHE A 37 -18.99 1.46 -26.67
C PHE A 37 -17.58 1.53 -26.08
N LEU A 38 -16.59 1.13 -26.88
CA LEU A 38 -15.16 1.28 -26.60
C LEU A 38 -14.45 1.64 -27.90
N GLY A 39 -13.76 2.77 -27.92
CA GLY A 39 -12.91 3.19 -29.04
C GLY A 39 -11.49 3.47 -28.59
N TRP A 40 -10.49 2.80 -29.11
CA TRP A 40 -9.09 3.08 -28.74
C TRP A 40 -8.65 4.45 -29.25
N LEU A 41 -8.08 5.28 -28.36
CA LEU A 41 -7.49 6.57 -28.73
C LEU A 41 -6.02 6.37 -29.13
N ASP A 42 -5.27 5.69 -28.28
CA ASP A 42 -3.86 5.39 -28.55
C ASP A 42 -3.73 4.08 -29.35
N PRO A 43 -2.73 3.96 -30.25
CA PRO A 43 -2.42 2.69 -30.91
C PRO A 43 -2.01 1.61 -29.90
N PRO A 44 -2.03 0.32 -30.29
CA PRO A 44 -1.52 -0.74 -29.42
C PRO A 44 -0.07 -0.48 -29.07
N MET A 45 0.29 -0.69 -27.81
CA MET A 45 1.68 -0.60 -27.38
C MET A 45 2.49 -1.77 -27.94
N CYS A 46 3.80 -1.59 -28.08
CA CYS A 46 4.65 -2.70 -28.49
C CYS A 46 4.65 -3.79 -27.40
N PRO A 47 4.70 -5.09 -27.79
CA PRO A 47 4.67 -6.21 -26.84
C PRO A 47 5.74 -6.09 -25.75
N ARG A 48 6.94 -5.65 -26.14
CA ARG A 48 8.05 -5.39 -25.22
C ARG A 48 7.69 -4.40 -24.11
N SER A 49 7.03 -3.29 -24.44
CA SER A 49 6.62 -2.31 -23.43
C SER A 49 5.54 -2.85 -22.51
N VAL A 50 4.59 -3.65 -23.03
CA VAL A 50 3.56 -4.30 -22.21
C VAL A 50 4.20 -5.22 -21.18
N ASP A 51 5.19 -6.03 -21.59
CA ASP A 51 5.90 -6.96 -20.71
C ASP A 51 6.75 -6.23 -19.66
N ILE A 52 7.50 -5.19 -20.08
CA ILE A 52 8.33 -4.40 -19.17
C ILE A 52 7.46 -3.68 -18.15
N ILE A 53 6.43 -2.95 -18.57
CA ILE A 53 5.54 -2.21 -17.66
C ILE A 53 4.87 -3.16 -16.67
N SER A 54 4.35 -4.29 -17.16
CA SER A 54 3.72 -5.30 -16.29
C SER A 54 4.71 -5.89 -15.28
N GLY A 55 5.94 -6.20 -15.72
CA GLY A 55 7.00 -6.70 -14.85
C GLY A 55 7.40 -5.69 -13.76
N LEU A 56 7.53 -4.41 -14.13
CA LEU A 56 7.82 -3.33 -13.18
C LEU A 56 6.69 -3.15 -12.16
N LEU A 57 5.43 -3.17 -12.59
CA LEU A 57 4.29 -3.07 -11.68
C LEU A 57 4.24 -4.23 -10.68
N ARG A 58 4.47 -5.47 -11.12
CA ARG A 58 4.57 -6.63 -10.22
C ARG A 58 5.66 -6.45 -9.18
N ARG A 59 6.84 -5.98 -9.62
CA ARG A 59 7.97 -5.74 -8.73
C ARG A 59 7.69 -4.63 -7.72
N ILE A 60 7.07 -3.52 -8.15
CA ILE A 60 6.66 -2.42 -7.27
C ILE A 60 5.65 -2.91 -6.22
N ASN A 61 4.65 -3.69 -6.62
CA ASN A 61 3.66 -4.22 -5.69
C ASN A 61 4.28 -5.20 -4.68
N SER A 62 5.20 -6.07 -5.14
CA SER A 62 5.96 -6.96 -4.25
C SER A 62 6.80 -6.17 -3.26
N PHE A 63 7.53 -5.15 -3.71
CA PHE A 63 8.31 -4.29 -2.79
C PHE A 63 7.43 -3.55 -1.80
N ARG A 64 6.27 -3.05 -2.22
CA ARG A 64 5.30 -2.42 -1.30
C ARG A 64 4.85 -3.39 -0.20
N GLY A 65 4.56 -4.65 -0.56
CA GLY A 65 4.21 -5.68 0.43
C GLY A 65 5.34 -5.93 1.43
N VAL A 66 6.58 -6.07 0.94
CA VAL A 66 7.75 -6.24 1.84
C VAL A 66 7.94 -5.03 2.75
N VAL A 67 7.76 -3.80 2.25
CA VAL A 67 7.85 -2.59 3.08
C VAL A 67 6.77 -2.57 4.16
N GLU A 68 5.53 -2.90 3.82
CA GLU A 68 4.42 -2.97 4.78
C GLU A 68 4.68 -4.02 5.88
N GLU A 69 5.16 -5.21 5.50
CA GLU A 69 5.57 -6.26 6.44
C GLU A 69 6.71 -5.78 7.36
N LEU A 70 7.75 -5.15 6.80
CA LEU A 70 8.87 -4.61 7.59
C LEU A 70 8.43 -3.50 8.54
N GLU A 71 7.51 -2.63 8.12
CA GLU A 71 6.94 -1.59 8.97
C GLU A 71 6.12 -2.17 10.12
N GLU A 72 5.35 -3.23 9.85
CA GLU A 72 4.61 -3.95 10.88
C GLU A 72 5.56 -4.60 11.90
N GLN A 73 6.60 -5.29 11.41
CA GLN A 73 7.64 -5.87 12.28
C GLN A 73 8.32 -4.79 13.12
N ARG A 74 8.75 -3.70 12.49
CA ARG A 74 9.35 -2.55 13.17
C ARG A 74 8.43 -2.00 14.25
N SER A 75 7.12 -1.90 13.98
CA SER A 75 6.12 -1.45 14.97
C SER A 75 6.01 -2.42 16.15
N LYS A 76 5.98 -3.73 15.90
CA LYS A 76 5.98 -4.77 16.94
C LYS A 76 7.24 -4.70 17.81
N TYR A 77 8.43 -4.71 17.21
CA TYR A 77 9.70 -4.62 17.94
C TYR A 77 9.82 -3.34 18.74
N LYS A 78 9.38 -2.19 18.20
CA LYS A 78 9.33 -0.93 18.96
C LYS A 78 8.46 -1.06 20.22
N LYS A 79 7.27 -1.68 20.11
CA LYS A 79 6.40 -1.92 21.27
C LYS A 79 7.06 -2.84 22.30
N TYR A 80 7.70 -3.93 21.86
CA TYR A 80 8.42 -4.84 22.75
C TYR A 80 9.55 -4.14 23.50
N ILE A 81 10.33 -3.29 22.81
CA ILE A 81 11.39 -2.51 23.44
C ILE A 81 10.79 -1.58 24.50
N ILE A 82 9.73 -0.84 24.17
CA ILE A 82 9.08 0.07 25.12
C ILE A 82 8.59 -0.68 26.37
N ILE A 83 7.93 -1.82 26.19
CA ILE A 83 7.43 -2.65 27.30
C ILE A 83 8.60 -3.17 28.15
N SER A 84 9.65 -3.70 27.52
CA SER A 84 10.85 -4.18 28.22
C SER A 84 11.53 -3.07 29.03
N TRP A 85 11.53 -1.84 28.53
CA TRP A 85 12.08 -0.68 29.22
C TRP A 85 11.30 -0.37 30.51
N TYR A 86 9.97 -0.30 30.45
CA TYR A 86 9.15 -0.08 31.66
C TYR A 86 9.35 -1.17 32.70
N LEU A 87 9.28 -2.45 32.29
CA LEU A 87 9.51 -3.58 33.19
C LEU A 87 10.90 -3.54 33.85
N GLY A 88 11.94 -3.17 33.09
CA GLY A 88 13.29 -3.03 33.64
C GLY A 88 13.40 -1.90 34.67
N VAL A 89 12.79 -0.75 34.40
CA VAL A 89 12.76 0.40 35.32
C VAL A 89 11.99 0.07 36.61
N ASP A 90 10.83 -0.59 36.49
CA ASP A 90 10.00 -0.97 37.63
C ASP A 90 10.72 -1.96 38.56
N VAL A 91 11.37 -2.98 37.99
CA VAL A 91 12.18 -3.95 38.75
C VAL A 91 13.34 -3.23 39.45
N GLY A 92 14.04 -2.32 38.75
CA GLY A 92 15.11 -1.52 39.35
C GLY A 92 14.63 -0.67 40.54
N CYS A 93 13.49 0.00 40.39
CA CYS A 93 12.88 0.81 41.44
C CYS A 93 12.49 -0.04 42.66
N TRP A 94 11.92 -1.22 42.43
CA TRP A 94 11.56 -2.14 43.51
C TRP A 94 12.78 -2.67 44.27
N VAL A 95 13.86 -3.03 43.56
CA VAL A 95 15.12 -3.48 44.20
C VAL A 95 15.71 -2.38 45.08
N VAL A 96 15.80 -1.15 44.57
CA VAL A 96 16.35 -0.02 45.34
C VAL A 96 15.50 0.28 46.57
N LYS A 97 14.16 0.31 46.44
CA LYS A 97 13.26 0.48 47.58
C LYS A 97 13.40 -0.63 48.61
N ARG A 98 13.48 -1.89 48.17
CA ARG A 98 13.64 -3.04 49.06
C ARG A 98 14.98 -3.01 49.80
N SER A 99 16.07 -2.67 49.12
CA SER A 99 17.39 -2.51 49.75
C SER A 99 17.40 -1.38 50.77
N PHE A 100 16.80 -0.23 50.46
CA PHE A 100 16.69 0.89 51.41
C PHE A 100 15.86 0.52 52.64
N VAL A 101 14.71 -0.15 52.45
CA VAL A 101 13.88 -0.63 53.56
C VAL A 101 14.63 -1.63 54.43
N MET A 102 15.39 -2.57 53.85
CA MET A 102 16.21 -3.50 54.63
C MET A 102 17.30 -2.77 55.43
N VAL A 103 17.97 -1.77 54.85
CA VAL A 103 19.00 -0.98 55.55
C VAL A 103 18.41 -0.15 56.69
N VAL A 104 17.19 0.40 56.53
CA VAL A 104 16.53 1.21 57.56
C VAL A 104 15.94 0.36 58.69
N ILE A 105 15.55 -0.89 58.44
CA ILE A 105 15.02 -1.80 59.46
C ILE A 105 16.13 -2.39 60.35
N ASP A 106 17.37 -2.49 59.83
CA ASP A 106 18.55 -3.01 60.56
C ASP A 106 19.27 -1.94 61.42
N GLN A 107 18.67 -0.76 61.61
CA GLN A 107 19.22 0.39 62.36
C GLN A 107 18.35 0.74 63.57
#